data_AF-A0A2R5FML2-F1
#
_entry.id   AF-A0A2R5FML2-F1
#
_cell.length_a   1.000
_cell.length_b   1.000
_cell.length_c   1.000
_cell.angle_alpha   90.00
_cell.angle_beta   90.00
_cell.angle_gamma   90.00
#
_symmetry.space_group_name_H-M   'P 1'
#
loop_
_entity.id
_entity.type
_entity.pdbx_description
1 polymer ?
#
loop_
_entity_poly.entity_id
_entity_poly.type
_entity_poly.pdbx_seq_one_letter_code
_entity_poly.pdbx_strand_id
1 'polypeptide(L)'
;MLPLAFPEGSPTHPAYGAGHATVAGACVTILKAWFDEAWVIPEPVVPDAEGTKLVQYNGADAGQMTVGGELNKIAANISIARNGAGVHWRSDYTESLKLGEQIAIGILQEQSLTFNEDNFFNLTKFDGQKIKISRNEVKHLMEEKDD
;
A
#
# COMPACT_ATOMS: atom_id res chain seq x y z
N MET A 1 11.34 21.95 -21.66
CA MET A 1 11.80 20.75 -20.92
C MET A 1 10.97 20.63 -19.64
N LEU A 2 10.75 19.41 -19.14
CA LEU A 2 10.13 19.18 -17.83
C LEU A 2 11.18 19.48 -16.73
N PRO A 3 10.93 20.38 -15.77
CA PRO A 3 11.81 20.56 -14.61
C PRO A 3 11.85 19.27 -13.76
N LEU A 4 13.06 18.85 -13.36
CA LEU A 4 13.29 17.61 -12.61
C LEU A 4 13.83 17.94 -11.21
N ALA A 5 13.47 17.13 -10.21
CA ALA A 5 13.94 17.31 -8.84
C ALA A 5 15.40 16.87 -8.64
N PHE A 6 15.90 15.97 -9.50
CA PHE A 6 17.25 15.43 -9.45
C PHE A 6 18.08 15.95 -10.64
N PRO A 7 19.32 16.43 -10.43
CA PRO A 7 20.21 16.87 -11.52
C PRO A 7 20.46 15.78 -12.58
N GLU A 8 20.51 14.52 -12.17
CA GLU A 8 20.70 13.35 -13.02
C GLU A 8 19.42 12.89 -13.74
N GLY A 9 18.25 13.43 -13.35
CA GLY A 9 16.95 13.00 -13.84
C GLY A 9 16.54 11.61 -13.35
N SER A 10 16.01 10.78 -14.25
CA SER A 10 15.60 9.42 -13.92
C SER A 10 16.79 8.46 -13.84
N PRO A 11 16.69 7.37 -13.05
CA PRO A 11 17.63 6.27 -13.17
C PRO A 11 17.69 5.70 -14.60
N THR A 12 18.79 5.02 -14.95
CA THR A 12 19.04 4.48 -16.29
C THR A 12 18.34 3.13 -16.54
N HIS A 13 17.03 3.10 -16.34
CA HIS A 13 16.16 1.98 -16.71
C HIS A 13 14.83 2.52 -17.25
N PRO A 14 14.04 1.71 -17.99
CA PRO A 14 12.71 2.13 -18.44
C PRO A 14 11.82 2.56 -17.27
N ALA A 15 10.89 3.48 -17.55
CA ALA A 15 10.02 4.05 -16.52
C ALA A 15 8.91 3.08 -16.07
N TYR A 16 8.34 2.30 -16.99
CA TYR A 16 7.17 1.48 -16.68
C TYR A 16 7.55 0.21 -15.91
N GLY A 17 6.82 -0.07 -14.82
CA GLY A 17 7.26 -1.01 -13.79
C GLY A 17 8.09 -0.30 -12.71
N ALA A 18 7.59 0.83 -12.21
CA ALA A 18 8.25 1.65 -11.20
C ALA A 18 8.63 0.80 -9.98
N GLY A 19 9.92 0.51 -9.82
CA GLY A 19 10.41 -0.40 -8.78
C GLY A 19 10.00 0.02 -7.36
N HIS A 20 9.98 1.32 -7.08
CA HIS A 20 9.51 1.84 -5.79
C HIS A 20 8.03 1.51 -5.53
N ALA A 21 7.19 1.64 -6.54
CA ALA A 21 5.77 1.35 -6.43
C ALA A 21 5.50 -0.16 -6.32
N THR A 22 6.22 -0.98 -7.09
CA THR A 22 6.13 -2.45 -6.97
C THR A 22 6.53 -2.93 -5.58
N VAL A 23 7.66 -2.47 -5.05
CA VAL A 23 8.13 -2.86 -3.70
C VAL A 23 7.15 -2.37 -2.63
N ALA A 24 6.72 -1.11 -2.71
CA ALA A 24 5.76 -0.57 -1.74
C ALA A 24 4.43 -1.34 -1.76
N GLY A 25 3.92 -1.68 -2.95
CA GLY A 25 2.71 -2.48 -3.12
C GLY A 25 2.84 -3.87 -2.52
N ALA A 26 3.97 -4.55 -2.75
CA ALA A 26 4.23 -5.86 -2.17
C ALA A 26 4.32 -5.80 -0.64
N CYS A 27 5.16 -4.92 -0.09
CA CYS A 27 5.36 -4.78 1.36
C CYS A 27 4.05 -4.44 2.08
N VAL A 28 3.28 -3.48 1.56
CA VAL A 28 1.99 -3.10 2.16
C VAL A 28 0.97 -4.22 2.06
N THR A 29 0.95 -4.99 0.97
CA THR A 29 0.04 -6.15 0.84
C THR A 29 0.36 -7.23 1.90
N ILE A 30 1.64 -7.51 2.15
CA ILE A 30 2.04 -8.40 3.25
C ILE A 30 1.56 -7.84 4.59
N LEU A 31 1.75 -6.55 4.87
CA LEU A 31 1.30 -5.95 6.13
C LEU A 31 -0.23 -6.04 6.30
N LYS A 32 -1.00 -5.73 5.26
CA LYS A 32 -2.47 -5.85 5.28
C LYS A 32 -2.95 -7.28 5.57
N ALA A 33 -2.18 -8.30 5.17
CA ALA A 33 -2.50 -9.70 5.46
C ALA A 33 -2.31 -10.07 6.95
N TRP A 34 -1.46 -9.36 7.68
CA TRP A 34 -1.08 -9.66 9.06
C TRP A 34 -1.72 -8.75 10.11
N PHE A 35 -2.11 -7.53 9.74
CA PHE A 35 -2.68 -6.55 10.67
C PHE A 35 -4.18 -6.38 10.47
N ASP A 36 -4.88 -6.03 11.55
CA ASP A 36 -6.27 -5.59 11.47
C ASP A 36 -6.35 -4.22 10.78
N GLU A 37 -6.73 -4.24 9.50
CA GLU A 37 -6.86 -3.04 8.67
C GLU A 37 -7.89 -2.04 9.19
N ALA A 38 -8.89 -2.49 9.97
CA ALA A 38 -9.96 -1.65 10.50
C ALA A 38 -9.55 -0.93 11.79
N TRP A 39 -8.42 -1.31 12.40
CA TRP A 39 -7.93 -0.67 13.61
C TRP A 39 -7.68 0.82 13.39
N VAL A 40 -8.32 1.67 14.19
CA VAL A 40 -8.15 3.13 14.14
C VAL A 40 -6.86 3.51 14.87
N ILE A 41 -6.02 4.32 14.21
CA ILE A 41 -4.77 4.79 14.77
C ILE A 41 -5.08 5.85 15.85
N PRO A 42 -4.68 5.61 17.12
CA PRO A 42 -4.86 6.60 18.17
C PRO A 42 -3.90 7.78 17.98
N GLU A 43 -4.36 8.97 18.35
CA GLU A 43 -3.53 10.19 18.44
C GLU A 43 -2.68 10.45 17.17
N PRO A 44 -3.31 10.56 15.97
CA PRO A 44 -2.56 10.80 14.74
C PRO A 44 -1.83 12.14 14.80
N VAL A 45 -0.68 12.23 14.14
CA VAL A 45 0.18 13.41 14.14
C VAL A 45 0.55 13.86 12.72
N VAL A 46 0.97 15.11 12.60
CA VAL A 46 1.46 15.72 11.36
C VAL A 46 2.72 16.55 11.67
N PRO A 47 3.70 16.68 10.77
CA PRO A 47 4.78 17.65 10.95
C PRO A 47 4.23 19.09 11.02
N ASP A 48 4.90 19.95 11.77
CA ASP A 48 4.67 21.40 11.71
C ASP A 48 5.11 21.99 10.36
N ALA A 49 4.79 23.27 10.13
CA ALA A 49 5.11 23.95 8.87
C ALA A 49 6.62 24.00 8.58
N GLU A 50 7.43 24.03 9.64
CA GLU A 50 8.89 24.05 9.57
C GLU A 50 9.50 22.64 9.42
N GLY A 51 8.74 21.57 9.62
CA GLY A 51 9.21 20.19 9.54
C GLY A 51 10.17 19.79 10.66
N THR A 52 10.07 20.42 11.83
CA THR A 52 10.99 20.24 12.97
C THR A 52 10.38 19.53 14.17
N LYS A 53 9.05 19.47 14.26
CA LYS A 53 8.32 18.79 15.35
C LYS A 53 7.06 18.11 14.83
N LEU A 54 6.58 17.14 15.60
CA LEU A 54 5.26 16.54 15.39
C LEU A 54 4.24 17.31 16.22
N VAL A 55 3.09 17.59 15.61
CA VAL A 55 1.93 18.20 16.25
C VAL A 55 0.70 17.31 16.07
N GLN A 56 -0.25 17.41 16.99
CA GLN A 56 -1.47 16.64 16.93
C GLN A 56 -2.25 16.94 15.64
N TYR A 57 -2.65 15.90 14.92
CA TYR A 57 -3.55 16.02 13.79
C TYR A 57 -5.00 16.17 14.30
N ASN A 58 -5.62 17.30 13.94
CA ASN A 58 -6.98 17.67 14.37
C ASN A 58 -7.97 17.73 13.18
N GLY A 59 -7.68 17.03 12.08
CA GLY A 59 -8.58 16.94 10.94
C GLY A 59 -9.89 16.24 11.29
N ALA A 60 -10.95 16.51 10.51
CA ALA A 60 -12.28 15.93 10.74
C ALA A 60 -12.29 14.39 10.60
N ASP A 61 -11.31 13.84 9.89
CA ASP A 61 -11.09 12.41 9.65
C ASP A 61 -10.11 11.78 10.65
N ALA A 62 -9.63 12.49 11.68
CA ALA A 62 -8.65 11.95 12.63
C ALA A 62 -9.12 10.64 13.29
N GLY A 63 -10.42 10.53 13.59
CA GLY A 63 -11.03 9.31 14.14
C GLY A 63 -11.32 8.21 13.11
N GLN A 64 -10.97 8.42 11.84
CA GLN A 64 -11.24 7.51 10.71
C GLN A 64 -9.94 6.98 10.07
N MET A 65 -8.77 7.40 10.58
CA MET A 65 -7.48 6.96 10.07
C MET A 65 -7.20 5.52 10.53
N THR A 66 -7.50 4.55 9.66
CA THR A 66 -7.27 3.13 9.98
C THR A 66 -5.87 2.66 9.57
N VAL A 67 -5.42 1.54 10.13
CA VAL A 67 -4.18 0.86 9.72
C VAL A 67 -4.19 0.59 8.23
N GLY A 68 -5.28 0.05 7.67
CA GLY A 68 -5.39 -0.22 6.23
C GLY A 68 -5.30 1.07 5.39
N GLY A 69 -5.97 2.14 5.83
CA GLY A 69 -5.92 3.45 5.19
C GLY A 69 -4.51 4.04 5.15
N GLU A 70 -3.81 4.05 6.29
CA GLU A 70 -2.45 4.59 6.37
C GLU A 70 -1.40 3.70 5.69
N LEU A 71 -1.60 2.38 5.67
CA LEU A 71 -0.78 1.46 4.88
C LEU A 71 -0.94 1.73 3.38
N ASN A 72 -2.16 1.94 2.88
CA ASN A 72 -2.37 2.35 1.50
C ASN A 72 -1.76 3.74 1.22
N LYS A 73 -1.83 4.66 2.19
CA LYS A 73 -1.24 6.00 2.09
C LYS A 73 0.28 5.97 1.96
N ILE A 74 0.99 5.16 2.75
CA ILE A 74 2.46 5.06 2.62
C ILE A 74 2.87 4.46 1.27
N ALA A 75 2.12 3.47 0.74
CA ALA A 75 2.36 2.93 -0.59
C ALA A 75 2.21 4.00 -1.69
N ALA A 76 1.15 4.82 -1.56
CA ALA A 76 0.89 5.95 -2.43
C ALA A 76 1.99 7.02 -2.33
N ASN A 77 2.40 7.40 -1.12
CA ASN A 77 3.42 8.42 -0.89
C ASN A 77 4.76 8.07 -1.55
N ILE A 78 5.26 6.84 -1.33
CA ILE A 78 6.51 6.35 -1.94
C ILE A 78 6.44 6.42 -3.47
N SER A 79 5.30 6.02 -4.03
CA SER A 79 5.12 5.93 -5.47
C SER A 79 4.94 7.30 -6.13
N ILE A 80 4.02 8.11 -5.60
CA ILE A 80 3.66 9.43 -6.14
C ILE A 80 4.79 10.44 -5.94
N ALA A 81 5.62 10.30 -4.91
CA ALA A 81 6.83 11.11 -4.76
C ALA A 81 7.74 11.02 -6.01
N ARG A 82 7.77 9.87 -6.69
CA ARG A 82 8.53 9.72 -7.94
C ARG A 82 7.92 10.49 -9.11
N ASN A 83 6.59 10.59 -9.14
CA ASN A 83 5.89 11.43 -10.12
C ASN A 83 6.18 12.91 -9.86
N GLY A 84 6.13 13.32 -8.58
CA GLY A 84 6.48 14.68 -8.15
C GLY A 84 7.93 15.05 -8.47
N ALA A 85 8.85 14.07 -8.44
CA ALA A 85 10.24 14.26 -8.86
C ALA A 85 10.43 14.37 -10.39
N GLY A 86 9.39 14.09 -11.18
CA GLY A 86 9.40 14.13 -12.64
C GLY A 86 9.99 12.88 -13.32
N VAL A 87 10.09 11.75 -12.60
CA VAL A 87 10.75 10.53 -13.12
C VAL A 87 9.80 9.36 -13.41
N HIS A 88 8.53 9.49 -13.04
CA HIS A 88 7.47 8.52 -13.32
C HIS A 88 6.14 9.20 -13.63
N TRP A 89 5.20 8.45 -14.20
CA TRP A 89 3.82 8.88 -14.41
C TRP A 89 2.85 8.21 -13.45
N ARG A 90 1.62 8.75 -13.37
CA ARG A 90 0.54 8.16 -12.57
C ARG A 90 0.26 6.70 -12.94
N SER A 91 0.35 6.34 -14.22
CA SER A 91 0.20 4.96 -14.69
C SER A 91 1.27 4.03 -14.12
N ASP A 92 2.52 4.51 -14.04
CA ASP A 92 3.64 3.74 -13.50
C ASP A 92 3.39 3.43 -12.02
N TYR A 93 2.80 4.38 -11.28
CA TYR A 93 2.32 4.13 -9.92
C TYR A 93 1.20 3.09 -9.87
N THR A 94 0.07 3.34 -10.55
CA THR A 94 -1.15 2.56 -10.34
C THR A 94 -1.00 1.10 -10.78
N GLU A 95 -0.28 0.84 -11.86
CA GLU A 95 -0.09 -0.52 -12.36
C GLU A 95 1.05 -1.26 -11.64
N SER A 96 2.09 -0.55 -11.20
CA SER A 96 3.18 -1.19 -10.43
C SER A 96 2.75 -1.57 -9.01
N LEU A 97 1.86 -0.79 -8.38
CA LEU A 97 1.25 -1.19 -7.10
C LEU A 97 0.53 -2.54 -7.23
N LYS A 98 -0.28 -2.71 -8.28
CA LYS A 98 -1.02 -3.95 -8.53
C LYS A 98 -0.06 -5.10 -8.82
N LEU A 99 1.02 -4.86 -9.55
CA LEU A 99 2.07 -5.85 -9.78
C LEU A 99 2.67 -6.32 -8.45
N GLY A 100 3.05 -5.39 -7.56
CA GLY A 100 3.57 -5.71 -6.23
C GLY A 100 2.58 -6.50 -5.37
N GLU A 101 1.31 -6.10 -5.39
CA GLU A 101 0.23 -6.80 -4.70
C GLU A 101 0.07 -8.25 -5.18
N GLN A 102 0.09 -8.49 -6.50
CA GLN A 102 -0.02 -9.85 -7.05
C GLN A 102 1.17 -10.73 -6.63
N ILE A 103 2.40 -10.17 -6.64
CA ILE A 103 3.59 -10.89 -6.17
C ILE A 103 3.44 -11.28 -4.69
N ALA A 104 3.01 -10.33 -3.85
CA ALA A 104 2.80 -10.59 -2.42
C ALA A 104 1.70 -11.63 -2.16
N ILE A 105 0.60 -11.59 -2.90
CA ILE A 105 -0.46 -12.60 -2.81
C ILE A 105 0.08 -13.99 -3.15
N GLY A 106 0.89 -14.12 -4.21
CA GLY A 106 1.54 -15.39 -4.56
C GLY A 106 2.43 -15.93 -3.44
N ILE A 107 3.23 -15.07 -2.82
CA ILE A 107 4.06 -15.44 -1.65
C ILE A 107 3.18 -15.91 -0.48
N LEU A 108 2.09 -15.20 -0.17
CA LEU A 108 1.16 -15.57 0.90
C LEU A 108 0.45 -16.90 0.62
N GLN A 109 0.10 -17.17 -0.64
CA GLN A 109 -0.45 -18.46 -1.07
C GLN A 109 0.54 -19.59 -0.80
N GLU A 110 1.79 -19.45 -1.22
CA GLU A 110 2.84 -20.45 -0.99
C GLU A 110 3.09 -20.66 0.51
N GLN A 111 3.20 -19.57 1.28
CA GLN A 111 3.40 -19.62 2.72
C GLN A 111 2.23 -20.28 3.45
N SER A 112 0.98 -20.09 2.99
CA SER A 112 -0.21 -20.69 3.60
C SER A 112 -0.20 -22.23 3.65
N LEU A 113 0.68 -22.88 2.87
CA LEU A 113 0.88 -24.33 2.90
C LEU A 113 1.88 -24.79 3.97
N THR A 114 2.66 -23.87 4.53
CA THR A 114 3.81 -24.18 5.40
C THR A 114 3.51 -24.06 6.88
N PHE A 115 2.36 -23.49 7.25
CA PHE A 115 1.95 -23.35 8.64
C PHE A 115 1.33 -24.64 9.15
N ASN A 116 1.64 -25.01 10.40
CA ASN A 116 1.10 -26.22 11.02
C ASN A 116 -0.30 -25.98 11.60
N GLU A 117 -0.58 -24.73 11.94
CA GLU A 117 -1.87 -24.25 12.42
C GLU A 117 -2.87 -24.13 11.26
N ASP A 118 -4.17 -24.33 11.56
CA ASP A 118 -5.21 -23.97 10.61
C ASP A 118 -5.31 -22.44 10.54
N ASN A 119 -4.71 -21.85 9.50
CA ASN A 119 -4.57 -20.41 9.36
C ASN A 119 -5.15 -19.88 8.04
N PHE A 120 -5.35 -18.57 8.00
CA PHE A 120 -5.72 -17.85 6.80
C PHE A 120 -5.25 -16.39 6.91
N PHE A 121 -5.14 -15.73 5.76
CA PHE A 121 -4.94 -14.30 5.67
C PHE A 121 -6.21 -13.64 5.12
N ASN A 122 -6.57 -12.49 5.68
CA ASN A 122 -7.58 -11.60 5.11
C ASN A 122 -6.90 -10.28 4.77
N LEU A 123 -7.19 -9.72 3.61
CA LEU A 123 -6.73 -8.39 3.24
C LEU A 123 -7.68 -7.74 2.23
N THR A 124 -7.68 -6.42 2.21
CA THR A 124 -8.36 -5.59 1.22
C THR A 124 -7.36 -5.18 0.15
N LYS A 125 -7.61 -5.57 -1.09
CA LYS A 125 -6.76 -5.20 -2.23
C LYS A 125 -6.80 -3.69 -2.49
N PHE A 126 -5.84 -3.17 -3.26
CA PHE A 126 -5.81 -1.75 -3.64
C PHE A 126 -7.01 -1.31 -4.49
N ASP A 127 -7.71 -2.25 -5.14
CA ASP A 127 -8.97 -2.00 -5.85
C ASP A 127 -10.21 -2.07 -4.94
N GLY A 128 -10.04 -2.29 -3.63
CA GLY A 128 -11.11 -2.42 -2.65
C GLY A 128 -11.64 -3.85 -2.47
N GLN A 129 -11.29 -4.80 -3.34
CA GLN A 129 -11.76 -6.18 -3.22
C GLN A 129 -11.14 -6.86 -2.00
N LYS A 130 -11.99 -7.30 -1.06
CA LYS A 130 -11.55 -8.13 0.07
C LYS A 130 -11.29 -9.56 -0.39
N ILE A 131 -10.19 -10.14 0.05
CA ILE A 131 -9.82 -11.52 -0.25
C ILE A 131 -9.46 -12.29 1.02
N LYS A 132 -9.66 -13.61 0.96
CA LYS A 132 -9.17 -14.57 1.93
C LYS A 132 -8.20 -15.52 1.25
N ILE A 133 -7.04 -15.73 1.85
CA ILE A 133 -6.00 -16.64 1.38
C ILE A 133 -5.85 -17.79 2.38
N SER A 134 -5.97 -19.03 1.94
CA SER A 134 -5.76 -20.22 2.78
C SER A 134 -5.48 -21.44 1.93
N ARG A 135 -4.50 -22.28 2.32
CA ARG A 135 -4.16 -23.55 1.64
C ARG A 135 -3.96 -23.39 0.13
N ASN A 136 -3.17 -22.39 -0.27
CA ASN A 136 -2.87 -22.02 -1.65
C ASN A 136 -4.08 -21.55 -2.48
N GLU A 137 -5.23 -21.30 -1.84
CA GLU A 137 -6.44 -20.79 -2.49
C GLU A 137 -6.66 -19.31 -2.14
N VAL A 138 -7.06 -18.51 -3.13
CA VAL A 138 -7.52 -17.13 -2.95
C VAL A 138 -9.02 -17.06 -3.23
N LYS A 139 -9.80 -16.64 -2.22
CA LYS A 139 -11.25 -16.43 -2.34
C LYS A 139 -11.57 -14.95 -2.28
N HIS A 140 -12.41 -14.50 -3.21
CA HIS A 140 -12.97 -13.15 -3.16
C HIS A 140 -14.14 -13.15 -2.18
N LEU A 141 -14.11 -12.24 -1.21
CA LEU A 141 -15.18 -12.05 -0.25
C LEU A 141 -16.20 -11.08 -0.85
N MET A 142 -17.48 -11.44 -0.84
CA MET A 142 -18.54 -10.51 -1.23
C MET A 142 -18.64 -9.39 -0.19
N GLU A 143 -18.88 -8.15 -0.62
CA GLU A 143 -19.34 -7.11 0.30
C GLU A 143 -20.72 -7.53 0.79
N GLU A 144 -20.88 -7.67 2.12
CA GLU A 144 -22.20 -7.69 2.72
C GLU A 144 -22.87 -6.37 2.35
N LYS A 145 -23.92 -6.45 1.53
CA LYS A 145 -24.82 -5.31 1.37
C LYS A 145 -25.57 -5.20 2.68
N ASP A 146 -25.30 -4.15 3.43
CA ASP A 146 -26.17 -3.74 4.52
C ASP A 146 -27.55 -3.45 3.91
N ASP A 147 -28.53 -4.31 4.23
CA ASP A 147 -29.96 -4.12 3.93
C ASP A 147 -30.59 -3.03 4.82
#